data_AF-A0A7T8GYT2-F1
#
_entry.id   AF-A0A7T8GYT2-F1
#
_cell.length_a   1.000
_cell.length_b   1.000
_cell.length_c   1.000
_cell.angle_alpha   90.00
_cell.angle_beta   90.00
_cell.angle_gamma   90.00
#
_symmetry.space_group_name_H-M   'P 1'
#
loop_
_entity.id
_entity.type
_entity.pdbx_description
1 polymer ?
#
loop_
_entity_poly.entity_id
_entity_poly.type
_entity_poly.pdbx_seq_one_letter_code
_entity_poly.pdbx_strand_id
1 'polypeptide(L)'
;MEFLPPECACLNSSDTPKSNCTRMDANYTEGCIAMESEVLLMSIFLFSGSFFISFTLKQIKNTGYFPSRVRDFLSDFSVVIAIGLMTAMDSVVGIHTPKLDVPSSFKPTWEGRDWIVTHALIFTEHLLSNPWWVDVFLAPVSPYLLQF
;
A
#
# COMPACT_ATOMS: atom_id res chain seq x y z
N MET A 1 -10.89 -8.22 -13.27
CA MET A 1 -9.81 -8.94 -13.99
C MET A 1 -8.85 -9.41 -12.91
N GLU A 2 -8.92 -10.70 -12.63
CA GLU A 2 -8.13 -11.38 -11.61
C GLU A 2 -6.74 -11.61 -12.22
N PHE A 3 -5.79 -10.74 -11.88
CA PHE A 3 -4.39 -10.90 -12.28
C PHE A 3 -3.75 -11.87 -11.30
N LEU A 4 -3.82 -13.16 -11.63
CA LEU A 4 -2.89 -14.12 -11.06
C LEU A 4 -1.49 -13.77 -11.62
N PRO A 5 -0.46 -13.52 -10.78
CA PRO A 5 0.88 -13.28 -11.28
C PRO A 5 1.40 -14.52 -12.02
N PRO A 6 2.27 -14.35 -13.03
CA PRO A 6 2.75 -15.46 -13.88
C PRO A 6 3.66 -16.48 -13.15
N GLU A 7 3.97 -16.29 -11.86
CA GLU A 7 5.04 -17.03 -11.17
C GLU A 7 4.60 -17.55 -9.78
N CYS A 8 3.41 -18.14 -9.71
CA CYS A 8 3.05 -19.00 -8.58
C CYS A 8 3.75 -20.36 -8.72
N ALA A 9 4.81 -20.60 -7.93
CA ALA A 9 5.39 -21.93 -7.79
C ALA A 9 4.60 -22.76 -6.76
N CYS A 10 4.10 -23.92 -7.17
CA CYS A 10 3.40 -24.84 -6.27
C CYS A 10 4.39 -25.58 -5.36
N LEU A 11 4.31 -25.33 -4.05
CA LEU A 11 5.06 -26.06 -3.03
C LEU A 11 4.08 -26.86 -2.17
N ASN A 12 4.42 -28.12 -1.87
CA ASN A 12 3.79 -28.88 -0.80
C ASN A 12 4.69 -28.82 0.44
N SER A 13 4.18 -29.14 1.63
CA SER A 13 4.88 -29.13 2.93
C SER A 13 6.14 -30.04 3.00
N SER A 14 6.52 -30.66 1.90
CA SER A 14 7.76 -31.43 1.71
C SER A 14 8.41 -30.90 0.44
N ASP A 15 9.50 -30.14 0.60
CA ASP A 15 10.24 -29.37 -0.42
C ASP A 15 10.59 -30.16 -1.70
N THR A 16 9.61 -30.40 -2.57
CA THR A 16 9.82 -30.99 -3.90
C THR A 16 8.95 -30.28 -4.94
N PRO A 17 9.52 -29.81 -6.05
CA PRO A 17 8.75 -29.16 -7.12
C PRO A 17 7.90 -30.20 -7.85
N LYS A 18 6.58 -30.05 -7.81
CA LYS A 18 5.65 -30.91 -8.55
C LYS A 18 5.52 -30.39 -9.99
N SER A 19 5.96 -31.18 -10.96
CA SER A 19 6.05 -30.80 -12.38
C SER A 19 4.71 -30.58 -13.11
N ASN A 20 3.57 -30.77 -12.44
CA ASN A 20 2.24 -30.54 -13.02
C ASN A 20 1.37 -29.76 -12.05
N CYS A 21 1.40 -28.43 -12.16
CA CYS A 21 0.40 -27.56 -11.56
C CYS A 21 -0.55 -27.05 -12.63
N THR A 22 -1.58 -27.83 -12.92
CA THR A 22 -2.71 -27.40 -13.73
C THR A 22 -3.78 -26.82 -12.81
N ARG A 23 -4.23 -25.61 -13.13
CA ARG A 23 -5.37 -24.91 -12.51
C ARG A 23 -6.60 -25.83 -12.53
N MET A 24 -6.88 -26.49 -11.41
CA MET A 24 -8.19 -27.09 -11.15
C MET A 24 -8.92 -26.20 -10.16
N ASP A 25 -10.09 -25.73 -10.59
CA ASP A 25 -11.03 -24.97 -9.81
C ASP A 25 -11.39 -25.70 -8.52
N ALA A 26 -11.01 -25.12 -7.37
CA ALA A 26 -11.80 -25.03 -6.16
C ALA A 26 -10.90 -24.65 -4.97
N ASN A 27 -11.12 -23.45 -4.44
CA ASN A 27 -11.01 -23.11 -3.03
C ASN A 27 -9.72 -23.57 -2.30
N TYR A 28 -8.63 -22.80 -2.43
CA TYR A 28 -7.50 -22.88 -1.52
C TYR A 28 -7.05 -21.47 -1.10
N THR A 29 -7.22 -21.15 0.19
CA THR A 29 -6.44 -20.13 0.89
C THR A 29 -5.17 -20.79 1.42
N GLU A 30 -4.18 -21.03 0.57
CA GLU A 30 -2.84 -21.39 1.03
C GLU A 30 -1.81 -20.54 0.28
N GLY A 31 -1.00 -19.82 1.06
CA GLY A 31 -0.18 -18.70 0.62
C GLY A 31 0.87 -19.11 -0.42
N CYS A 32 0.82 -18.48 -1.58
CA CYS A 32 1.94 -18.48 -2.52
C CYS A 32 3.11 -17.72 -1.91
N ILE A 33 4.19 -18.42 -1.57
CA ILE A 33 5.48 -17.79 -1.26
C ILE A 33 6.33 -17.86 -2.52
N ALA A 34 6.13 -16.93 -3.44
CA ALA A 34 7.09 -16.67 -4.50
C ALA A 34 8.29 -15.95 -3.88
N MET A 35 9.21 -16.69 -3.25
CA MET A 35 10.54 -16.15 -2.92
C MET A 35 11.37 -16.15 -4.20
N GLU A 36 10.99 -15.30 -5.14
CA GLU A 36 11.86 -15.01 -6.27
C GLU A 36 13.03 -14.19 -5.71
N SER A 37 14.22 -14.79 -5.68
CA SER A 37 15.44 -14.15 -5.15
C SER A 37 15.68 -12.78 -5.76
N GLU A 38 15.31 -12.62 -7.03
CA GLU A 38 15.42 -11.39 -7.80
C GLU A 38 14.53 -10.26 -7.21
N VAL A 39 13.30 -10.59 -6.80
CA VAL A 39 12.36 -9.63 -6.21
C VAL A 39 12.79 -9.21 -4.80
N LEU A 40 13.33 -10.16 -4.02
CA LEU A 40 13.88 -9.86 -2.69
C LEU A 40 15.11 -8.95 -2.78
N LEU A 41 16.05 -9.26 -3.68
CA LEU A 41 17.24 -8.44 -3.92
C LEU A 41 16.85 -7.03 -4.37
N MET A 42 15.88 -6.92 -5.28
CA MET A 42 15.38 -5.63 -5.74
C MET A 42 14.72 -4.84 -4.61
N SER A 43 13.92 -5.47 -3.76
CA SER A 43 13.27 -4.81 -2.61
C SER A 43 14.29 -4.26 -1.60
N ILE A 44 15.33 -5.04 -1.28
CA ILE A 44 16.43 -4.61 -0.39
C ILE A 44 17.21 -3.45 -1.02
N PHE A 45 17.48 -3.52 -2.33
CA PHE A 45 18.19 -2.47 -3.05
C PHE A 45 17.40 -1.15 -3.08
N LEU A 46 16.11 -1.20 -3.42
CA LEU A 46 15.23 -0.03 -3.44
C LEU A 46 15.08 0.60 -2.07
N PHE A 47 14.95 -0.20 -1.02
CA PHE A 47 14.87 0.29 0.36
C PHE A 47 16.18 0.95 0.80
N SER A 48 17.29 0.22 0.71
CA SER A 48 18.59 0.68 1.19
C SER A 48 19.03 1.93 0.44
N GLY A 49 18.93 1.96 -0.89
CA GLY A 49 19.39 3.12 -1.63
C GLY A 49 18.42 4.31 -1.55
N SER A 50 17.11 4.12 -1.37
CA SER A 50 16.21 5.24 -1.03
C SER A 50 16.63 5.91 0.28
N PHE A 51 17.01 5.10 1.28
CA PHE A 51 17.52 5.58 2.55
C PHE A 51 18.88 6.30 2.38
N PHE A 52 19.85 5.70 1.69
CA PHE A 52 21.17 6.30 1.48
C PHE A 52 21.11 7.59 0.67
N ILE A 53 20.31 7.64 -0.39
CA ILE A 53 20.13 8.85 -1.21
C ILE A 53 19.50 9.95 -0.36
N SER A 54 18.40 9.64 0.36
CA SER A 54 17.73 10.62 1.22
C SER A 54 18.66 11.15 2.31
N PHE A 55 19.41 10.26 2.95
CA PHE A 55 20.38 10.60 3.99
C PHE A 55 21.50 11.49 3.44
N THR A 56 22.08 11.13 2.29
CA THR A 56 23.16 11.92 1.66
C THR A 56 22.66 13.30 1.23
N LEU A 57 21.49 13.39 0.59
CA LEU A 57 20.85 14.66 0.24
C LEU A 57 20.55 15.52 1.48
N LYS A 58 20.21 14.90 2.61
CA LYS A 58 20.04 15.58 3.91
C LYS A 58 21.38 16.14 4.40
N GLN A 59 22.46 15.36 4.29
CA GLN A 59 23.80 15.76 4.73
C GLN A 59 24.40 16.89 3.88
N ILE A 60 24.02 17.01 2.60
CA ILE A 60 24.45 18.14 1.74
C ILE A 60 24.08 19.49 2.37
N LYS A 61 23.01 19.57 3.17
CA LYS A 61 22.64 20.76 3.95
C LYS A 61 23.74 21.24 4.90
N ASN A 62 24.56 20.34 5.42
CA ASN A 62 25.62 20.67 6.37
C ASN A 62 26.98 20.90 5.68
N THR A 63 27.04 20.76 4.36
CA THR A 63 28.28 20.94 3.58
C THR A 63 28.31 22.34 2.92
N GLY A 64 29.51 22.91 2.76
CA GLY A 64 29.71 24.26 2.24
C GLY A 64 29.85 24.36 0.71
N TYR A 65 29.57 23.29 -0.04
CA TYR A 65 29.90 23.20 -1.46
C TYR A 65 28.89 23.89 -2.40
N PHE A 66 27.68 24.25 -1.94
CA PHE A 66 26.61 24.79 -2.79
C PHE A 66 26.00 26.10 -2.26
N PRO A 67 25.49 26.98 -3.14
CA PRO A 67 24.77 28.19 -2.76
C PRO A 67 23.53 27.86 -1.91
N SER A 68 23.24 28.70 -0.92
CA SER A 68 22.27 28.44 0.15
C SER A 68 20.88 28.03 -0.36
N ARG A 69 20.40 28.68 -1.43
CA ARG A 69 19.06 28.42 -2.02
C ARG A 69 18.91 27.01 -2.58
N VAL A 70 19.93 26.51 -3.29
CA VAL A 70 19.90 25.18 -3.91
C VAL A 70 19.96 24.11 -2.82
N ARG A 71 20.84 24.32 -1.84
CA ARG A 71 21.00 23.43 -0.69
C ARG A 71 19.71 23.27 0.13
N ASP A 72 18.97 24.36 0.33
CA ASP A 72 17.70 24.32 1.06
C ASP A 72 16.63 23.55 0.23
N PHE A 73 16.56 23.78 -1.09
CA PHE A 73 15.69 23.01 -1.99
C PHE A 73 15.96 21.50 -1.98
N LEU A 74 17.23 21.07 -2.15
CA LEU A 74 17.56 19.64 -2.16
C LEU A 74 17.29 18.96 -0.80
N SER A 75 17.40 19.69 0.30
CA SER A 75 17.13 19.14 1.63
C SER A 75 15.64 18.95 1.91
N ASP A 76 14.81 19.88 1.43
CA ASP A 76 13.36 19.86 1.62
C ASP A 76 12.68 18.81 0.72
N PHE A 77 13.21 18.60 -0.49
CA PHE A 77 12.70 17.58 -1.43
C PHE A 77 13.48 16.26 -1.42
N SER A 78 14.41 16.06 -0.49
CA SER A 78 15.32 14.90 -0.45
C SER A 78 14.60 13.54 -0.60
N VAL A 79 13.52 13.32 0.15
CA VAL A 79 12.75 12.06 0.10
C VAL A 79 12.04 11.90 -1.25
N VAL A 80 11.50 12.98 -1.81
CA VAL A 80 10.81 12.96 -3.11
C VAL A 80 11.79 12.64 -4.23
N ILE A 81 12.98 13.25 -4.21
CA ILE A 81 14.06 12.99 -5.18
C ILE A 81 14.53 11.53 -5.06
N ALA A 82 14.69 11.01 -3.84
CA ALA A 82 15.11 9.62 -3.63
C ALA A 82 14.08 8.62 -4.19
N ILE A 83 12.80 8.81 -3.90
CA ILE A 83 11.72 7.96 -4.45
C ILE A 83 11.72 8.05 -5.98
N GLY A 84 11.85 9.24 -6.56
CA GLY A 84 11.88 9.45 -8.01
C GLY A 84 13.07 8.77 -8.70
N LEU A 85 14.28 8.86 -8.12
CA LEU A 85 15.48 8.22 -8.66
C LEU A 85 15.38 6.69 -8.58
N MET A 86 14.89 6.16 -7.45
CA MET A 86 14.78 4.71 -7.28
C MET A 86 13.67 4.09 -8.11
N THR A 87 12.54 4.77 -8.28
CA THR A 87 11.49 4.31 -9.19
C THR A 87 11.91 4.42 -10.66
N ALA A 88 12.67 5.45 -11.03
CA ALA A 88 13.26 5.53 -12.38
C ALA A 88 14.25 4.38 -12.62
N MET A 89 15.10 4.05 -11.64
CA MET A 89 16.02 2.92 -11.73
C MET A 89 15.28 1.59 -11.84
N ASP A 90 14.27 1.36 -11.01
CA ASP A 90 13.40 0.17 -11.09
C ASP A 90 12.80 -0.01 -12.50
N SER A 91 12.35 1.10 -13.11
CA SER A 91 11.80 1.07 -14.47
C SER A 91 12.81 0.70 -15.57
N VAL A 92 14.10 1.00 -15.36
CA VAL A 92 15.18 0.65 -16.32
C VAL A 92 15.60 -0.81 -16.17
N VAL A 93 15.60 -1.35 -14.95
CA VAL A 93 15.97 -2.74 -14.69
C VAL A 93 14.87 -3.71 -15.13
N GLY A 94 13.60 -3.28 -15.10
CA GLY A 94 12.49 -4.02 -15.72
C GLY A 94 12.08 -5.30 -14.99
N ILE A 95 12.37 -5.40 -13.69
CA ILE A 95 11.95 -6.53 -12.84
C ILE A 95 10.46 -6.40 -12.49
N HIS A 96 9.76 -7.52 -12.38
CA HIS A 96 8.36 -7.58 -11.96
C HIS A 96 8.21 -7.33 -10.44
N THR A 97 8.50 -6.12 -9.99
CA THR A 97 8.25 -5.71 -8.60
C THR A 97 6.76 -5.43 -8.37
N PRO A 98 6.23 -5.74 -7.17
CA PRO A 98 4.86 -5.41 -6.81
C PRO A 98 4.71 -3.90 -6.68
N LYS A 99 4.16 -3.27 -7.72
CA LYS A 99 3.90 -1.83 -7.77
C LYS A 99 2.52 -1.49 -7.19
N LEU A 100 2.34 -0.22 -6.84
CA LEU A 100 1.08 0.29 -6.34
C LEU A 100 -0.02 0.10 -7.39
N ASP A 101 -1.01 -0.72 -7.08
CA ASP A 101 -2.19 -0.90 -7.91
C ASP A 101 -3.16 0.25 -7.64
N VAL A 102 -3.36 1.10 -8.66
CA VAL A 102 -4.27 2.24 -8.57
C VAL A 102 -5.47 1.95 -9.45
N PRO A 103 -6.68 1.87 -8.90
CA PRO A 103 -7.88 1.67 -9.70
C PRO A 103 -8.03 2.84 -10.67
N SER A 104 -8.27 2.54 -11.95
CA SER A 104 -8.42 3.53 -13.03
C SER A 104 -9.64 4.45 -12.86
N SER A 105 -10.58 4.07 -11.99
CA SER A 105 -11.76 4.84 -11.67
C SER A 105 -11.98 4.80 -10.16
N PHE A 106 -12.17 5.98 -9.58
CA PHE A 106 -12.64 6.11 -8.22
C PHE A 106 -14.09 5.62 -8.14
N LYS A 107 -14.24 4.36 -7.72
CA LYS A 107 -15.54 3.77 -7.43
C LYS A 107 -15.72 3.62 -5.93
N PRO A 108 -16.94 3.81 -5.40
CA PRO A 108 -17.24 3.42 -4.03
C PRO A 108 -16.93 1.93 -3.84
N THR A 109 -16.63 1.52 -2.60
CA THR A 109 -16.31 0.12 -2.26
C THR A 109 -17.42 -0.86 -2.66
N TRP A 110 -18.63 -0.38 -2.93
CA TRP A 110 -19.77 -1.18 -3.40
C TRP A 110 -20.55 -0.43 -4.49
N GLU A 111 -20.99 -1.15 -5.53
CA GLU A 111 -21.63 -0.58 -6.75
C GLU A 111 -23.00 0.09 -6.53
N GLY A 112 -23.47 0.20 -5.28
CA GLY A 112 -24.73 0.89 -4.92
C GLY A 112 -24.59 1.94 -3.81
N ARG A 113 -23.36 2.28 -3.38
CA ARG A 113 -23.14 3.23 -2.28
C ARG A 113 -22.82 4.62 -2.83
N ASP A 114 -23.69 5.60 -2.54
CA ASP A 114 -23.37 7.00 -2.78
C ASP A 114 -22.16 7.44 -1.92
N TRP A 115 -21.41 8.42 -2.41
CA TRP A 115 -20.21 8.95 -1.73
C TRP A 115 -20.51 9.59 -0.36
N ILE A 116 -21.76 9.99 -0.15
CA ILE A 116 -22.23 10.63 1.07
C ILE A 116 -22.85 9.58 1.99
N VAL A 117 -22.17 9.29 3.10
CA VAL A 117 -22.74 8.47 4.17
C VAL A 117 -23.64 9.35 5.03
N THR A 118 -24.93 9.43 4.70
CA THR A 118 -25.90 9.99 5.64
C THR A 118 -26.07 9.03 6.81
N HIS A 119 -25.72 9.47 8.01
CA HIS A 119 -25.83 8.70 9.27
C HIS A 119 -27.27 8.16 9.52
N ALA A 120 -28.27 8.71 8.84
CA ALA A 120 -29.66 8.23 8.86
C ALA A 120 -29.88 6.86 8.19
N LEU A 121 -28.96 6.36 7.35
CA LEU A 121 -29.15 5.11 6.59
C LEU A 121 -28.41 3.89 7.17
N ILE A 122 -27.66 4.04 8.27
CA ILE A 122 -27.00 2.90 8.94
C ILE A 122 -27.96 2.19 9.92
N PHE A 123 -29.06 2.84 10.33
CA PHE A 123 -30.03 2.32 11.29
C PHE A 123 -31.47 2.41 10.79
N THR A 124 -31.75 2.11 9.52
CA THR A 124 -33.13 2.08 9.01
C THR A 124 -34.01 1.06 9.76
N GLU A 125 -33.40 0.03 10.37
CA GLU A 125 -34.09 -0.97 11.20
C GLU A 125 -34.53 -0.44 12.58
N HIS A 126 -33.95 0.67 13.08
CA HIS A 126 -34.23 1.17 14.44
C HIS A 126 -34.98 2.52 14.50
N LEU A 127 -35.31 3.12 13.36
CA LEU A 127 -35.93 4.46 13.26
C LEU A 127 -37.43 4.53 13.58
N LEU A 128 -38.03 3.51 14.21
CA LEU A 128 -39.41 3.62 14.73
C LEU A 128 -39.52 3.71 16.26
N SER A 129 -38.41 3.63 17.01
CA SER A 129 -38.49 3.57 18.49
C SER A 129 -37.63 4.58 19.27
N ASN A 130 -36.75 5.36 18.63
CA ASN A 130 -35.91 6.31 19.37
C ASN A 130 -35.91 7.74 18.78
N PRO A 131 -36.07 8.80 19.59
CA PRO A 131 -36.17 10.15 19.06
C PRO A 131 -34.79 10.75 18.74
N TRP A 132 -34.75 11.59 17.71
CA TRP A 132 -33.55 12.16 17.06
C TRP A 132 -32.49 12.81 17.95
N TRP A 133 -32.83 13.20 19.19
CA TRP A 133 -31.87 13.75 20.15
C TRP A 133 -30.90 12.69 20.69
N VAL A 134 -31.30 11.42 20.73
CA VAL A 134 -30.44 10.34 21.22
C VAL A 134 -29.24 10.13 20.30
N ASP A 135 -29.42 10.24 18.98
CA ASP A 135 -28.30 10.12 18.03
C ASP A 135 -27.30 11.27 18.13
N VAL A 136 -27.77 12.48 18.46
CA VAL A 136 -26.93 13.66 18.61
C VAL A 136 -26.11 13.61 19.91
N PHE A 137 -26.69 13.08 20.99
CA PHE A 137 -26.05 13.09 22.31
C PHE A 137 -25.31 11.79 22.68
N LEU A 138 -25.74 10.63 22.20
CA LEU A 138 -25.18 9.33 22.63
C LEU A 138 -24.11 8.77 21.67
N ALA A 139 -24.23 9.03 20.35
CA ALA A 139 -23.25 8.56 19.36
C ALA A 139 -21.82 9.09 19.58
N PRO A 140 -21.59 10.38 19.91
CA PRO A 140 -20.23 10.86 20.17
C PRO A 140 -19.66 10.30 21.48
N VAL A 141 -20.48 9.82 22.43
CA VAL A 141 -20.02 9.31 23.74
C VAL A 141 -19.35 7.93 23.60
N SER A 142 -19.74 7.12 22.62
CA SER A 142 -19.19 5.77 22.39
C SER A 142 -17.66 5.73 22.14
N PRO A 143 -17.08 6.53 21.22
CA PRO A 143 -15.63 6.52 21.02
C PRO A 143 -14.83 7.12 22.18
N TYR A 144 -15.45 7.87 23.09
CA TYR A 144 -14.78 8.37 24.31
C TYR A 144 -14.78 7.34 25.45
N LEU A 145 -15.76 6.44 25.52
CA LEU A 145 -15.80 5.36 26.53
C LEU A 145 -14.81 4.22 26.25
N LEU A 146 -14.41 4.02 24.99
CA LEU A 146 -13.40 3.01 24.59
C LEU A 146 -11.95 3.47 24.81
N GLN A 147 -11.74 4.68 25.34
CA GLN A 147 -10.43 5.22 25.69
C GLN A 147 -10.10 5.08 27.19
N PHE A 148 -10.93 4.36 27.96
CA PHE A 148 -10.66 3.97 29.34
C PHE A 148 -10.47 2.46 29.48
#